data_AF-A0A9D6TNS1-F1
#
_entry.id   AF-A0A9D6TNS1-F1
#
_cell.length_a   1.000
_cell.length_b   1.000
_cell.length_c   1.000
_cell.angle_alpha   90.00
_cell.angle_beta   90.00
_cell.angle_gamma   90.00
#
_symmetry.space_group_name_H-M   'P 1'
#
loop_
_entity.id
_entity.type
_entity.pdbx_description
1 polymer ?
#
loop_
_entity_poly.entity_id
_entity_poly.type
_entity_poly.pdbx_seq_one_letter_code
_entity_poly.pdbx_strand_id
1 'polypeptide(L)'
;MRTPARSRARRPRSASRSNTSSPRRTARHRTSFGATGLPAGLTLTGAVISGIPNEASTQPIPITPTATNAAGTSHPKTLLLGIAAAPATPIITSALGAHGRVGSAFTYQITASEGATSFVALDLPAGLSVNATTGAISGTPVSSDVFSVTLRAANSAGVGAPSTLRFNVAPALAAPSITSTPAANGKVGVNFTYAIVATPGAITGYALTGTLPLGLSFNTSTGVISGRPSRESSQCNSRRLAPGARACHSRWCSTSCRPMACR
;
A
#
# COMPACT_ATOMS: atom_id res chain seq x y z
N MET A 1 35.71 -21.09 114.91
CA MET A 1 36.38 -20.08 114.06
C MET A 1 35.49 -18.85 113.93
N ARG A 2 36.06 -17.73 113.45
CA ARG A 2 35.50 -16.38 113.19
C ARG A 2 33.97 -16.13 113.23
N THR A 3 33.63 -15.04 113.94
CA THR A 3 32.47 -14.12 113.83
C THR A 3 32.45 -13.36 112.46
N PRO A 4 31.47 -12.47 112.09
CA PRO A 4 30.53 -11.71 112.92
C PRO A 4 29.07 -11.53 112.42
N ALA A 5 28.30 -10.74 113.18
CA ALA A 5 26.86 -10.47 113.04
C ALA A 5 26.50 -9.18 112.25
N ARG A 6 25.20 -8.97 111.96
CA ARG A 6 24.55 -7.64 112.00
C ARG A 6 23.00 -7.69 112.07
N SER A 7 22.38 -6.52 112.28
CA SER A 7 20.93 -6.25 112.17
C SER A 7 20.73 -4.86 111.49
N ARG A 8 19.56 -4.24 111.27
CA ARG A 8 18.20 -4.21 111.90
C ARG A 8 17.23 -3.61 110.82
N ALA A 9 15.91 -3.36 110.94
CA ALA A 9 14.92 -3.37 112.02
C ALA A 9 13.45 -3.42 111.48
N ARG A 10 12.45 -3.38 112.39
CA ARG A 10 11.09 -2.80 112.29
C ARG A 10 10.21 -2.98 111.01
N ARG A 11 9.21 -3.87 111.11
CA ARG A 11 7.71 -3.67 111.08
C ARG A 11 7.09 -2.36 110.52
N PRO A 12 5.77 -2.30 110.15
CA PRO A 12 4.80 -3.37 109.77
C PRO A 12 3.76 -2.97 108.65
N ARG A 13 2.71 -3.80 108.41
CA ARG A 13 1.43 -3.54 107.65
C ARG A 13 1.60 -3.21 106.14
N SER A 14 0.79 -3.70 105.19
CA SER A 14 -0.68 -3.85 105.15
C SER A 14 -1.08 -4.81 104.01
N ALA A 15 -2.36 -5.19 103.92
CA ALA A 15 -2.89 -5.97 102.80
C ALA A 15 -3.38 -5.06 101.64
N SER A 16 -3.20 -5.51 100.39
CA SER A 16 -4.02 -5.08 99.26
C SER A 16 -4.08 -6.19 98.20
N ARG A 17 -5.29 -6.65 97.87
CA ARG A 17 -5.52 -7.44 96.65
C ARG A 17 -5.62 -6.45 95.48
N SER A 18 -4.49 -6.13 94.84
CA SER A 18 -4.49 -5.43 93.56
C SER A 18 -5.00 -6.37 92.45
N ASN A 19 -6.32 -6.57 92.41
CA ASN A 19 -7.01 -7.33 91.37
C ASN A 19 -7.06 -6.51 90.08
N THR A 20 -5.89 -6.24 89.49
CA THR A 20 -5.74 -5.48 88.24
C THR A 20 -6.18 -6.37 87.08
N SER A 21 -7.48 -6.36 86.80
CA SER A 21 -8.05 -6.89 85.57
C SER A 21 -7.26 -6.32 84.38
N SER A 22 -6.58 -7.19 83.63
CA SER A 22 -5.87 -6.80 82.41
C SER A 22 -6.83 -6.00 81.52
N PRO A 23 -6.46 -4.80 81.05
CA PRO A 23 -7.36 -3.95 80.28
C PRO A 23 -7.77 -4.71 79.02
N ARG A 24 -9.02 -5.18 78.99
CA ARG A 24 -9.59 -5.98 77.90
C ARG A 24 -9.49 -5.17 76.62
N ARG A 25 -8.41 -5.39 75.86
CA ARG A 25 -8.10 -4.67 74.62
C ARG A 25 -9.28 -4.86 73.69
N THR A 26 -10.14 -3.85 73.60
CA THR A 26 -11.33 -3.88 72.74
C THR A 26 -10.85 -3.87 71.31
N ALA A 27 -10.63 -5.07 70.78
CA ALA A 27 -10.39 -5.29 69.37
C ALA A 27 -11.60 -4.69 68.65
N ARG A 28 -11.41 -3.52 68.03
CA ARG A 28 -12.36 -3.03 67.04
C ARG A 28 -12.36 -4.12 65.98
N HIS A 29 -13.44 -4.90 65.91
CA HIS A 29 -13.63 -5.93 64.91
C HIS A 29 -13.83 -5.27 63.54
N ARG A 30 -12.73 -4.74 63.00
CA ARG A 30 -12.68 -4.17 61.65
C ARG A 30 -12.94 -5.31 60.69
N THR A 31 -13.99 -5.18 59.91
CA THR A 31 -14.09 -5.91 58.65
C THR A 31 -12.91 -5.51 57.76
N SER A 32 -12.15 -6.48 57.28
CA SER A 32 -11.05 -6.25 56.34
C SER A 32 -11.12 -7.28 55.21
N PHE A 33 -10.60 -6.91 54.05
CA PHE A 33 -10.53 -7.77 52.88
C PHE A 33 -9.06 -7.90 52.48
N GLY A 34 -8.70 -9.06 51.95
CA GLY A 34 -7.38 -9.32 51.37
C GLY A 34 -7.55 -9.96 50.00
N ALA A 35 -6.58 -9.76 49.11
CA ALA A 35 -6.46 -10.49 47.86
C ALA A 35 -4.99 -10.63 47.51
N THR A 36 -4.57 -11.83 47.11
CA THR A 36 -3.23 -12.08 46.54
C THR A 36 -3.37 -12.59 45.11
N GLY A 37 -2.29 -12.47 44.32
CA GLY A 37 -2.30 -12.75 42.88
C GLY A 37 -2.86 -11.64 42.00
N LEU A 38 -3.18 -10.46 42.56
CA LEU A 38 -3.67 -9.31 41.78
C LEU A 38 -2.67 -8.96 40.65
N PRO A 39 -3.13 -8.81 39.39
CA PRO A 39 -2.32 -8.26 38.31
C PRO A 39 -1.74 -6.89 38.66
N ALA A 40 -0.57 -6.58 38.09
CA ALA A 40 0.01 -5.25 38.21
C ALA A 40 -0.96 -4.18 37.66
N GLY A 41 -0.93 -2.99 38.27
CA GLY A 41 -1.89 -1.91 38.00
C GLY A 41 -3.25 -2.05 38.70
N LEU A 42 -3.58 -3.20 39.32
CA LEU A 42 -4.77 -3.37 40.17
C LEU A 42 -4.43 -3.32 41.67
N THR A 43 -5.37 -2.77 42.45
CA THR A 43 -5.25 -2.61 43.91
C THR A 43 -6.56 -2.98 44.60
N LEU A 44 -6.50 -3.45 45.85
CA LEU A 44 -7.69 -3.71 46.68
C LEU A 44 -7.87 -2.56 47.68
N THR A 45 -8.94 -1.78 47.55
CA THR A 45 -9.33 -0.71 48.47
C THR A 45 -10.66 -1.05 49.13
N GLY A 46 -10.63 -1.40 50.42
CA GLY A 46 -11.81 -1.94 51.09
C GLY A 46 -12.25 -3.26 50.42
N ALA A 47 -13.50 -3.35 50.00
CA ALA A 47 -14.03 -4.51 49.28
C ALA A 47 -13.84 -4.45 47.74
N VAL A 48 -13.26 -3.35 47.22
CA VAL A 48 -13.24 -3.06 45.77
C VAL A 48 -11.84 -3.30 45.21
N ILE A 49 -11.73 -4.14 44.18
CA ILE A 49 -10.55 -4.24 43.33
C ILE A 49 -10.66 -3.18 42.23
N SER A 50 -9.68 -2.29 42.12
CA SER A 50 -9.71 -1.12 41.22
C SER A 50 -8.32 -0.75 40.71
N GLY A 51 -8.27 -0.18 39.51
CA GLY A 51 -7.05 0.29 38.86
C GLY A 51 -7.13 0.11 37.35
N ILE A 52 -5.99 0.27 36.67
CA ILE A 52 -5.85 -0.02 35.23
C ILE A 52 -4.77 -1.10 35.12
N PRO A 53 -5.12 -2.34 34.70
CA PRO A 53 -4.12 -3.38 34.46
C PRO A 53 -3.11 -2.90 33.42
N ASN A 54 -1.81 -3.04 33.70
CA ASN A 54 -0.75 -2.66 32.78
C ASN A 54 -0.14 -3.87 32.02
N GLU A 55 -0.46 -5.09 32.43
CA GLU A 55 -0.04 -6.34 31.78
C GLU A 55 -1.26 -7.15 31.33
N ALA A 56 -1.21 -7.65 30.10
CA ALA A 56 -2.23 -8.52 29.52
C ALA A 56 -1.86 -10.00 29.67
N SER A 57 -2.84 -10.91 29.60
CA SER A 57 -2.59 -12.35 29.70
C SER A 57 -3.46 -13.16 28.74
N THR A 58 -2.83 -14.12 28.07
CA THR A 58 -3.50 -15.11 27.20
C THR A 58 -4.19 -16.22 27.98
N GLN A 59 -3.97 -16.31 29.30
CA GLN A 59 -4.66 -17.24 30.21
C GLN A 59 -5.26 -16.49 31.41
N PRO A 60 -6.40 -16.95 31.97
CA PRO A 60 -7.00 -16.31 33.15
C PRO A 60 -6.08 -16.33 34.38
N ILE A 61 -5.85 -15.16 34.97
CA ILE A 61 -4.95 -15.00 36.12
C ILE A 61 -5.70 -15.40 37.41
N PRO A 62 -5.18 -16.34 38.22
CA PRO A 62 -5.82 -16.74 39.47
C PRO A 62 -5.55 -15.72 40.58
N ILE A 63 -6.61 -15.04 41.05
CA ILE A 63 -6.57 -14.18 42.24
C ILE A 63 -7.29 -14.89 43.40
N THR A 64 -6.86 -14.66 44.65
CA THR A 64 -7.47 -15.30 45.83
C THR A 64 -7.94 -14.28 46.88
N PRO A 65 -9.17 -13.74 46.73
CA PRO A 65 -9.81 -12.93 47.76
C PRO A 65 -10.08 -13.71 49.07
N THR A 66 -10.04 -12.96 50.17
CA THR A 66 -10.41 -13.36 51.53
C THR A 66 -11.14 -12.20 52.22
N ALA A 67 -12.01 -12.51 53.18
CA ALA A 67 -12.69 -11.52 54.03
C ALA A 67 -12.56 -11.89 55.51
N THR A 68 -12.32 -10.90 56.35
CA THR A 68 -12.20 -11.02 57.81
C THR A 68 -13.32 -10.24 58.49
N ASN A 69 -13.93 -10.82 59.52
CA ASN A 69 -14.93 -10.18 60.36
C ASN A 69 -14.65 -10.44 61.86
N ALA A 70 -15.67 -10.30 62.72
CA ALA A 70 -15.51 -10.52 64.16
C ALA A 70 -15.16 -11.97 64.56
N ALA A 71 -15.55 -12.96 63.76
CA ALA A 71 -15.38 -14.39 64.04
C ALA A 71 -14.10 -15.00 63.44
N GLY A 72 -13.50 -14.36 62.42
CA GLY A 72 -12.26 -14.84 61.79
C GLY A 72 -12.11 -14.39 60.34
N THR A 73 -11.17 -15.00 59.62
CA THR A 73 -10.94 -14.83 58.17
C THR A 73 -11.51 -16.02 57.41
N SER A 74 -12.12 -15.78 56.25
CA SER A 74 -12.60 -16.84 55.35
C SER A 74 -11.45 -17.69 54.81
N HIS A 75 -11.75 -18.93 54.40
CA HIS A 75 -10.89 -19.62 53.45
C HIS A 75 -10.73 -18.79 52.17
N PRO A 76 -9.57 -18.84 51.49
CA PRO A 76 -9.38 -18.19 50.21
C PRO A 76 -10.25 -18.87 49.15
N LYS A 77 -10.86 -18.08 48.27
CA LYS A 77 -11.58 -18.59 47.09
C LYS A 77 -10.90 -18.07 45.83
N THR A 78 -10.48 -18.97 44.95
CA THR A 78 -9.90 -18.57 43.65
C THR A 78 -10.97 -17.96 42.75
N LEU A 79 -10.65 -16.79 42.18
CA LEU A 79 -11.34 -16.18 41.06
C LEU A 79 -10.36 -16.10 39.88
N LEU A 80 -10.83 -16.49 38.70
CA LEU A 80 -10.04 -16.39 37.47
C LEU A 80 -10.35 -15.06 36.75
N LEU A 81 -9.32 -14.26 36.52
CA LEU A 81 -9.43 -12.92 35.95
C LEU A 81 -8.75 -12.86 34.57
N GLY A 82 -9.54 -12.72 33.51
CA GLY A 82 -9.02 -12.51 32.15
C GLY A 82 -8.72 -11.03 31.90
N ILE A 83 -7.48 -10.70 31.55
CA ILE A 83 -7.07 -9.36 31.13
C ILE A 83 -6.65 -9.44 29.65
N ALA A 84 -7.50 -8.96 28.75
CA ALA A 84 -7.19 -8.91 27.32
C ALA A 84 -6.12 -7.85 27.01
N ALA A 85 -5.42 -8.01 25.88
CA ALA A 85 -4.52 -6.98 25.36
C ALA A 85 -5.30 -5.70 25.00
N ALA A 86 -4.66 -4.54 25.21
CA ALA A 86 -5.20 -3.28 24.73
C ALA A 86 -5.28 -3.29 23.18
N PRO A 87 -6.35 -2.72 22.56
CA PRO A 87 -6.44 -2.61 21.12
C PRO A 87 -5.23 -1.87 20.52
N ALA A 88 -4.60 -2.46 19.51
CA ALA A 88 -3.50 -1.86 18.77
C ALA A 88 -3.98 -1.07 17.54
N THR A 89 -3.24 -0.06 17.11
CA THR A 89 -3.53 0.68 15.88
C THR A 89 -3.03 -0.08 14.64
N PRO A 90 -3.65 0.10 13.45
CA PRO A 90 -3.30 -0.71 12.28
C PRO A 90 -1.90 -0.40 11.74
N ILE A 91 -1.21 -1.44 11.26
CA ILE A 91 0.07 -1.32 10.54
C ILE A 91 -0.19 -1.65 9.06
N ILE A 92 0.32 -0.83 8.13
CA ILE A 92 0.21 -1.08 6.69
C ILE A 92 1.02 -2.34 6.32
N THR A 93 0.40 -3.26 5.60
CA THR A 93 1.00 -4.54 5.16
C THR A 93 1.12 -4.68 3.64
N SER A 94 0.51 -3.78 2.86
CA SER A 94 0.57 -3.80 1.40
C SER A 94 1.95 -3.36 0.88
N ALA A 95 2.34 -3.85 -0.30
CA ALA A 95 3.66 -3.56 -0.88
C ALA A 95 3.87 -2.06 -1.11
N LEU A 96 4.97 -1.50 -0.60
CA LEU A 96 5.27 -0.06 -0.63
C LEU A 96 5.93 0.41 -1.95
N GLY A 97 5.78 -0.37 -3.03
CA GLY A 97 6.21 -0.01 -4.38
C GLY A 97 5.13 -0.34 -5.40
N ALA A 98 4.88 0.59 -6.33
CA ALA A 98 3.92 0.37 -7.42
C ALA A 98 4.39 1.04 -8.73
N HIS A 99 3.88 0.54 -9.85
CA HIS A 99 4.15 1.06 -11.19
C HIS A 99 2.86 1.36 -11.93
N GLY A 100 2.85 2.45 -12.70
CA GLY A 100 1.70 2.88 -13.51
C GLY A 100 2.14 3.56 -14.80
N ARG A 101 1.18 4.03 -15.59
CA ARG A 101 1.44 4.81 -16.81
C ARG A 101 0.36 5.88 -17.01
N VAL A 102 0.77 7.06 -17.46
CA VAL A 102 -0.17 8.14 -17.80
C VAL A 102 -1.19 7.67 -18.83
N GLY A 103 -2.47 7.99 -18.60
CA GLY A 103 -3.57 7.62 -19.48
C GLY A 103 -3.96 6.13 -19.44
N SER A 104 -3.32 5.32 -18.58
CA SER A 104 -3.69 3.91 -18.36
C SER A 104 -4.41 3.76 -17.01
N ALA A 105 -5.46 2.94 -16.96
CA ALA A 105 -6.16 2.65 -15.72
C ALA A 105 -5.21 1.98 -14.69
N PHE A 106 -5.33 2.40 -13.43
CA PHE A 106 -4.51 1.92 -12.33
C PHE A 106 -5.37 1.56 -11.12
N THR A 107 -5.00 0.48 -10.43
CA THR A 107 -5.62 0.00 -9.20
C THR A 107 -4.56 -0.51 -8.23
N TYR A 108 -4.62 -0.08 -6.97
CA TYR A 108 -3.78 -0.58 -5.88
C TYR A 108 -4.63 -0.78 -4.63
N GLN A 109 -4.42 -1.89 -3.91
CA GLN A 109 -5.15 -2.22 -2.70
C GLN A 109 -4.28 -1.98 -1.47
N ILE A 110 -4.68 -1.05 -0.61
CA ILE A 110 -4.07 -0.89 0.72
C ILE A 110 -4.53 -2.07 1.59
N THR A 111 -3.61 -2.71 2.31
CA THR A 111 -3.93 -3.71 3.34
C THR A 111 -3.25 -3.33 4.65
N ALA A 112 -3.87 -3.68 5.77
CA ALA A 112 -3.35 -3.37 7.09
C ALA A 112 -3.75 -4.42 8.14
N SER A 113 -3.04 -4.45 9.26
CA SER A 113 -3.33 -5.31 10.41
C SER A 113 -4.41 -4.71 11.33
N GLU A 114 -4.62 -5.32 12.51
CA GLU A 114 -5.51 -4.85 13.61
C GLU A 114 -6.96 -4.50 13.20
N GLY A 115 -7.47 -5.12 12.14
CA GLY A 115 -8.85 -4.90 11.68
C GLY A 115 -9.13 -3.45 11.27
N ALA A 116 -8.25 -2.85 10.46
CA ALA A 116 -8.45 -1.51 9.90
C ALA A 116 -9.85 -1.33 9.26
N THR A 117 -10.55 -0.27 9.68
CA THR A 117 -11.90 0.09 9.21
C THR A 117 -11.93 1.33 8.33
N SER A 118 -10.81 2.05 8.22
CA SER A 118 -10.66 3.22 7.37
C SER A 118 -9.22 3.37 6.88
N PHE A 119 -9.06 3.90 5.67
CA PHE A 119 -7.80 4.06 4.95
C PHE A 119 -7.67 5.47 4.39
N VAL A 120 -6.44 5.99 4.37
CA VAL A 120 -6.12 7.31 3.82
C VAL A 120 -4.87 7.18 2.95
N ALA A 121 -4.90 7.81 1.78
CA ALA A 121 -3.74 8.01 0.91
C ALA A 121 -3.64 9.50 0.58
N LEU A 122 -2.56 10.14 1.02
CA LEU A 122 -2.23 11.53 0.69
C LEU A 122 -1.19 11.57 -0.44
N ASP A 123 -1.05 12.73 -1.08
CA ASP A 123 -0.04 12.97 -2.13
C ASP A 123 -0.23 12.07 -3.37
N LEU A 124 -1.47 11.64 -3.62
CA LEU A 124 -1.87 10.90 -4.82
C LEU A 124 -1.69 11.75 -6.09
N PRO A 125 -1.21 11.16 -7.19
CA PRO A 125 -1.23 11.80 -8.51
C PRO A 125 -2.64 12.23 -8.92
N ALA A 126 -2.73 13.36 -9.61
CA ALA A 126 -3.97 13.82 -10.21
C ALA A 126 -4.56 12.74 -11.15
N GLY A 127 -5.85 12.49 -11.01
CA GLY A 127 -6.57 11.41 -11.69
C GLY A 127 -6.65 10.09 -10.92
N LEU A 128 -6.02 9.98 -9.73
CA LEU A 128 -6.24 8.89 -8.77
C LEU A 128 -7.05 9.36 -7.55
N SER A 129 -7.75 8.42 -6.93
CA SER A 129 -8.51 8.59 -5.68
C SER A 129 -8.43 7.34 -4.81
N VAL A 130 -8.71 7.45 -3.51
CA VAL A 130 -8.80 6.31 -2.58
C VAL A 130 -10.21 6.16 -2.04
N ASN A 131 -10.75 4.94 -2.08
CA ASN A 131 -11.95 4.59 -1.32
C ASN A 131 -11.54 4.40 0.15
N ALA A 132 -11.96 5.34 1.01
CA ALA A 132 -11.56 5.35 2.42
C ALA A 132 -12.06 4.13 3.21
N THR A 133 -13.14 3.47 2.80
CA THR A 133 -13.66 2.28 3.51
C THR A 133 -12.98 0.99 3.04
N THR A 134 -12.71 0.84 1.74
CA THR A 134 -12.13 -0.40 1.19
C THR A 134 -10.62 -0.38 1.06
N GLY A 135 -9.96 0.78 1.11
CA GLY A 135 -8.52 0.92 0.86
C GLY A 135 -8.11 0.81 -0.61
N ALA A 136 -9.06 0.73 -1.53
CA ALA A 136 -8.78 0.67 -2.97
C ALA A 136 -8.41 2.07 -3.50
N ILE A 137 -7.15 2.24 -3.93
CA ILE A 137 -6.70 3.37 -4.74
C ILE A 137 -7.00 3.05 -6.20
N SER A 138 -7.69 3.93 -6.92
CA SER A 138 -8.06 3.71 -8.32
C SER A 138 -8.19 5.00 -9.14
N GLY A 139 -8.07 4.86 -10.46
CA GLY A 139 -8.27 5.94 -11.44
C GLY A 139 -7.33 5.82 -12.63
N THR A 140 -6.96 6.95 -13.22
CA THR A 140 -6.01 7.04 -14.34
C THR A 140 -5.10 8.25 -14.11
N PRO A 141 -3.78 8.09 -13.87
CA PRO A 141 -2.89 9.21 -13.59
C PRO A 141 -2.68 10.06 -14.86
N VAL A 142 -2.61 11.39 -14.68
CA VAL A 142 -2.46 12.35 -15.80
C VAL A 142 -1.03 12.88 -15.99
N SER A 143 -0.13 12.64 -15.05
CA SER A 143 1.28 13.07 -15.09
C SER A 143 2.24 11.94 -14.71
N SER A 144 3.43 11.96 -15.31
CA SER A 144 4.49 10.96 -15.11
C SER A 144 5.58 11.47 -14.19
N ASP A 145 5.72 10.85 -13.02
CA ASP A 145 6.77 11.14 -12.03
C ASP A 145 6.93 9.94 -11.06
N VAL A 146 7.87 10.04 -10.12
CA VAL A 146 8.05 9.11 -8.99
C VAL A 146 7.46 9.72 -7.72
N PHE A 147 6.17 9.46 -7.51
CA PHE A 147 5.40 9.98 -6.39
C PHE A 147 5.68 9.22 -5.08
N SER A 148 5.61 9.92 -3.96
CA SER A 148 5.74 9.37 -2.60
C SER A 148 4.41 9.53 -1.86
N VAL A 149 3.52 8.55 -2.04
CA VAL A 149 2.13 8.58 -1.54
C VAL A 149 2.12 8.18 -0.07
N THR A 150 1.59 9.03 0.81
CA THR A 150 1.54 8.73 2.26
C THR A 150 0.30 7.90 2.59
N LEU A 151 0.48 6.61 2.91
CA LEU A 151 -0.58 5.70 3.35
C LEU A 151 -0.75 5.72 4.87
N ARG A 152 -2.01 5.67 5.33
CA ARG A 152 -2.41 5.44 6.74
C ARG A 152 -3.65 4.57 6.79
N ALA A 153 -3.82 3.85 7.90
CA ALA A 153 -5.03 3.10 8.23
C ALA A 153 -5.46 3.40 9.67
N ALA A 154 -6.74 3.20 9.98
CA ALA A 154 -7.32 3.47 11.29
C ALA A 154 -8.37 2.42 11.69
N ASN A 155 -8.51 2.21 13.00
CA ASN A 155 -9.52 1.38 13.64
C ASN A 155 -10.02 2.07 14.93
N SER A 156 -10.75 1.36 15.79
CA SER A 156 -11.22 1.89 17.08
C SER A 156 -10.12 2.21 18.11
N ALA A 157 -8.88 1.73 17.92
CA ALA A 157 -7.73 2.09 18.74
C ALA A 157 -7.10 3.44 18.31
N GLY A 158 -7.39 3.91 17.11
CA GLY A 158 -6.88 5.16 16.54
C GLY A 158 -6.27 4.99 15.15
N VAL A 159 -5.41 5.95 14.78
CA VAL A 159 -4.73 6.00 13.48
C VAL A 159 -3.34 5.39 13.60
N GLY A 160 -3.01 4.49 12.68
CA GLY A 160 -1.70 3.85 12.57
C GLY A 160 -0.56 4.79 12.16
N ALA A 161 0.66 4.29 12.28
CA ALA A 161 1.85 4.96 11.77
C ALA A 161 1.77 5.11 10.23
N PRO A 162 2.24 6.23 9.66
CA PRO A 162 2.27 6.41 8.20
C PRO A 162 3.25 5.44 7.53
N SER A 163 2.98 5.08 6.29
CA SER A 163 3.88 4.30 5.43
C SER A 163 3.92 4.89 4.02
N THR A 164 5.09 5.03 3.43
CA THR A 164 5.25 5.70 2.13
C THR A 164 5.25 4.70 0.99
N LEU A 165 4.23 4.78 0.12
CA LEU A 165 4.17 4.04 -1.14
C LEU A 165 4.93 4.83 -2.22
N ARG A 166 6.01 4.24 -2.76
CA ARG A 166 6.73 4.80 -3.91
C ARG A 166 6.05 4.37 -5.20
N PHE A 167 5.37 5.30 -5.87
CA PHE A 167 4.61 5.04 -7.09
C PHE A 167 5.30 5.67 -8.31
N ASN A 168 5.80 4.84 -9.22
CA ASN A 168 6.51 5.26 -10.42
C ASN A 168 5.57 5.23 -11.63
N VAL A 169 5.21 6.40 -12.15
CA VAL A 169 4.30 6.56 -13.29
C VAL A 169 5.09 6.85 -14.56
N ALA A 170 5.11 5.89 -15.49
CA ALA A 170 5.75 6.08 -16.79
C ALA A 170 4.95 7.08 -17.68
N PRO A 171 5.62 7.82 -18.59
CA PRO A 171 4.96 8.65 -19.59
C PRO A 171 3.95 7.88 -20.45
N ALA A 172 2.96 8.61 -20.99
CA ALA A 172 1.99 8.06 -21.93
C ALA A 172 2.68 7.46 -23.17
N LEU A 173 2.04 6.50 -23.82
CA LEU A 173 2.52 6.02 -25.12
C LEU A 173 2.19 7.08 -26.19
N ALA A 174 3.22 7.58 -26.87
CA ALA A 174 3.06 8.44 -28.04
C ALA A 174 2.74 7.60 -29.28
N ALA A 175 1.92 8.14 -30.18
CA ALA A 175 1.67 7.52 -31.48
C ALA A 175 2.94 7.61 -32.37
N PRO A 176 3.25 6.59 -33.18
CA PRO A 176 4.39 6.63 -34.08
C PRO A 176 4.16 7.58 -35.26
N SER A 177 5.19 8.34 -35.61
CA SER A 177 5.29 9.10 -36.87
C SER A 177 6.28 8.44 -37.82
N ILE A 178 6.02 8.53 -39.13
CA ILE A 178 7.01 8.17 -40.14
C ILE A 178 8.19 9.15 -40.07
N THR A 179 9.41 8.62 -40.16
CA THR A 179 10.69 9.35 -40.10
C THR A 179 11.63 9.04 -41.27
N SER A 180 11.29 8.05 -42.12
CA SER A 180 12.00 7.80 -43.38
C SER A 180 11.74 8.89 -44.43
N THR A 181 12.63 9.03 -45.41
CA THR A 181 12.60 10.14 -46.38
C THR A 181 11.32 10.12 -47.23
N PRO A 182 10.58 11.25 -47.37
CA PRO A 182 9.25 11.25 -48.01
C PRO A 182 9.24 11.01 -49.52
N ALA A 183 10.42 10.88 -50.14
CA ALA A 183 10.59 10.49 -51.53
C ALA A 183 11.72 9.44 -51.65
N ALA A 184 11.61 8.58 -52.65
CA ALA A 184 12.62 7.58 -53.02
C ALA A 184 12.55 7.32 -54.53
N ASN A 185 13.69 7.36 -55.22
CA ASN A 185 13.76 7.31 -56.67
C ASN A 185 14.24 5.93 -57.15
N GLY A 186 13.47 5.30 -58.03
CA GLY A 186 13.83 4.03 -58.69
C GLY A 186 14.17 4.21 -60.17
N LYS A 187 14.66 3.12 -60.80
CA LYS A 187 14.80 3.02 -62.26
C LYS A 187 14.01 1.80 -62.76
N VAL A 188 13.32 1.95 -63.89
CA VAL A 188 12.63 0.84 -64.55
C VAL A 188 13.63 -0.27 -64.89
N GLY A 189 13.28 -1.52 -64.61
CA GLY A 189 14.16 -2.66 -64.83
C GLY A 189 15.33 -2.80 -63.85
N VAL A 190 15.40 -2.02 -62.78
CA VAL A 190 16.40 -2.15 -61.70
C VAL A 190 15.71 -2.57 -60.41
N ASN A 191 16.36 -3.38 -59.58
CA ASN A 191 15.81 -3.74 -58.27
C ASN A 191 15.73 -2.50 -57.37
N PHE A 192 14.59 -2.34 -56.70
CA PHE A 192 14.29 -1.25 -55.79
C PHE A 192 13.92 -1.81 -54.43
N THR A 193 14.38 -1.15 -53.37
CA THR A 193 13.97 -1.40 -51.99
C THR A 193 13.91 -0.07 -51.24
N TYR A 194 12.89 0.10 -50.42
CA TYR A 194 12.70 1.26 -49.56
C TYR A 194 11.97 0.83 -48.29
N ALA A 195 12.50 1.17 -47.13
CA ALA A 195 11.89 0.89 -45.84
C ALA A 195 11.17 2.13 -45.30
N ILE A 196 9.87 2.03 -45.05
CA ILE A 196 9.16 2.99 -44.21
C ILE A 196 9.63 2.76 -42.77
N VAL A 197 10.19 3.80 -42.15
CA VAL A 197 10.62 3.77 -40.75
C VAL A 197 9.69 4.69 -39.96
N ALA A 198 9.21 4.23 -38.81
CA ALA A 198 8.37 5.01 -37.92
C ALA A 198 8.78 4.84 -36.45
N THR A 199 8.64 5.91 -35.67
CA THR A 199 9.05 6.00 -34.24
C THR A 199 8.12 6.97 -33.48
N PRO A 200 7.97 6.86 -32.15
CA PRO A 200 8.58 5.89 -31.23
C PRO A 200 7.76 4.59 -31.10
N GLY A 201 8.28 3.63 -30.32
CA GLY A 201 7.60 2.38 -29.97
C GLY A 201 7.82 1.24 -30.96
N ALA A 202 7.23 0.08 -30.66
CA ALA A 202 7.22 -1.07 -31.55
C ALA A 202 6.06 -0.93 -32.56
N ILE A 203 6.37 -0.95 -33.86
CA ILE A 203 5.37 -0.84 -34.92
C ILE A 203 4.72 -2.21 -35.14
N THR A 204 3.41 -2.31 -34.95
CA THR A 204 2.64 -3.56 -35.08
C THR A 204 2.21 -3.87 -36.52
N GLY A 205 2.30 -2.89 -37.42
CA GLY A 205 2.02 -3.03 -38.84
C GLY A 205 2.03 -1.69 -39.56
N TYR A 206 2.04 -1.75 -40.89
CA TYR A 206 2.07 -0.61 -41.81
C TYR A 206 0.99 -0.79 -42.88
N ALA A 207 0.39 0.31 -43.33
CA ALA A 207 -0.57 0.35 -44.42
C ALA A 207 -0.12 1.34 -45.50
N LEU A 208 -0.48 1.07 -46.75
CA LEU A 208 -0.36 2.02 -47.86
C LEU A 208 -1.74 2.42 -48.36
N THR A 209 -1.89 3.70 -48.70
CA THR A 209 -3.05 4.23 -49.44
C THR A 209 -2.63 4.50 -50.89
N GLY A 210 -3.45 4.06 -51.85
CA GLY A 210 -3.14 4.17 -53.29
C GLY A 210 -2.45 2.92 -53.86
N THR A 211 -1.90 3.04 -55.06
CA THR A 211 -1.36 1.92 -55.85
C THR A 211 0.15 2.02 -56.05
N LEU A 212 0.88 0.93 -55.81
CA LEU A 212 2.29 0.83 -56.21
C LEU A 212 2.45 0.67 -57.73
N PRO A 213 3.57 1.15 -58.32
CA PRO A 213 3.96 0.82 -59.69
C PRO A 213 4.11 -0.70 -59.92
N LEU A 214 3.70 -1.17 -61.11
CA LEU A 214 3.74 -2.59 -61.48
C LEU A 214 5.17 -3.17 -61.33
N GLY A 215 5.28 -4.27 -60.59
CA GLY A 215 6.56 -4.91 -60.28
C GLY A 215 7.16 -4.53 -58.91
N LEU A 216 6.50 -3.64 -58.15
CA LEU A 216 6.75 -3.46 -56.72
C LEU A 216 5.68 -4.16 -55.87
N SER A 217 6.07 -4.57 -54.67
CA SER A 217 5.22 -5.13 -53.63
C SER A 217 5.45 -4.39 -52.30
N PHE A 218 4.55 -4.59 -51.34
CA PHE A 218 4.63 -4.00 -50.01
C PHE A 218 4.47 -5.07 -48.93
N ASN A 219 5.35 -5.06 -47.94
CA ASN A 219 5.23 -5.91 -46.75
C ASN A 219 4.60 -5.10 -45.61
N THR A 220 3.33 -5.39 -45.31
CA THR A 220 2.54 -4.74 -44.25
C THR A 220 3.10 -4.97 -42.84
N SER A 221 3.94 -5.98 -42.62
CA SER A 221 4.55 -6.28 -41.32
C SER A 221 5.88 -5.57 -41.12
N THR A 222 6.64 -5.31 -42.19
CA THR A 222 7.99 -4.69 -42.09
C THR A 222 8.08 -3.27 -42.64
N GLY A 223 7.05 -2.77 -43.30
CA GLY A 223 7.05 -1.42 -43.90
C GLY A 223 7.91 -1.31 -45.17
N VAL A 224 8.45 -2.42 -45.68
CA VAL A 224 9.33 -2.44 -46.85
C VAL A 224 8.52 -2.50 -48.15
N ILE A 225 8.79 -1.55 -49.04
CA ILE A 225 8.42 -1.59 -50.46
C ILE A 225 9.61 -2.18 -51.22
N SER A 226 9.40 -3.25 -51.99
CA SER A 226 10.49 -3.87 -52.77
C SER A 226 10.02 -4.53 -54.07
N GLY A 227 10.95 -4.71 -55.01
CA GLY A 227 10.71 -5.38 -56.29
C GLY A 227 11.55 -4.83 -57.43
N ARG A 228 11.02 -4.88 -58.65
CA ARG A 228 11.67 -4.40 -59.88
C ARG A 228 10.61 -3.68 -60.74
N PRO A 229 10.55 -2.33 -60.74
CA PRO A 229 9.54 -1.59 -61.49
C PRO A 229 9.58 -1.94 -62.98
N SER A 230 8.45 -2.36 -63.52
CA SER A 230 8.33 -2.84 -64.91
C SER A 230 7.92 -1.74 -65.90
N ARG A 231 7.40 -0.61 -65.40
CA ARG A 231 7.02 0.60 -66.15
C ARG A 231 7.23 1.84 -65.27
N GLU A 232 7.28 3.01 -65.90
CA GLU A 232 7.22 4.29 -65.20
C GLU A 232 5.88 4.47 -64.50
N SER A 233 5.86 5.16 -63.36
CA SER A 233 4.65 5.45 -62.60
C SER A 233 3.82 6.53 -63.29
N SER A 234 2.66 6.16 -63.83
CA SER A 234 1.76 7.07 -64.55
C SER A 234 0.98 8.04 -63.64
N GLN A 235 1.68 8.82 -62.80
CA GLN A 235 1.11 10.00 -62.13
C GLN A 235 1.00 11.16 -63.13
N CYS A 236 0.13 11.01 -64.13
CA CYS A 236 -0.19 12.10 -65.04
C CYS A 236 -1.09 13.12 -64.33
N ASN A 237 -0.49 14.18 -63.80
CA ASN A 237 -1.22 15.29 -63.19
C ASN A 237 -2.08 15.97 -64.28
N SER A 238 -3.40 15.91 -64.15
CA SER A 238 -4.36 16.05 -65.27
C SER A 238 -4.56 17.46 -65.83
N ARG A 239 -3.66 18.41 -65.55
CA ARG A 239 -3.77 19.81 -65.98
C ARG A 239 -2.96 20.09 -67.24
N ARG A 240 -3.69 20.37 -68.33
CA ARG A 240 -3.23 20.66 -69.72
C ARG A 240 -2.76 19.44 -70.53
N LEU A 241 -3.73 18.62 -70.95
CA LEU A 241 -3.70 18.17 -72.34
C LEU A 241 -3.98 19.38 -73.24
N ALA A 242 -3.11 19.66 -74.21
CA ALA A 242 -3.42 20.60 -75.27
C ALA A 242 -4.42 19.97 -76.26
N PRO A 243 -5.38 20.73 -76.82
CA PRO A 243 -6.34 20.20 -77.78
C PRO A 243 -5.62 19.72 -79.04
N GLY A 244 -5.58 18.39 -79.24
CA GLY A 244 -4.94 17.73 -80.38
C GLY A 244 -4.17 16.45 -80.03
N ALA A 245 -3.77 16.27 -78.76
CA ALA A 245 -3.09 15.04 -78.32
C ALA A 245 -4.03 13.84 -78.31
N ARG A 246 -3.99 13.01 -79.37
CA ARG A 246 -4.75 11.74 -79.44
C ARG A 246 -4.18 10.75 -78.44
N ALA A 247 -5.05 10.12 -77.65
CA ALA A 247 -4.66 9.03 -76.75
C ALA A 247 -4.09 7.85 -77.55
N CYS A 248 -2.87 7.42 -77.25
CA CYS A 248 -2.24 6.28 -77.91
C CYS A 248 -2.80 4.97 -77.33
N HIS A 249 -3.94 4.52 -77.86
CA HIS A 249 -4.56 3.27 -77.43
C HIS A 249 -3.65 2.06 -77.72
N SER A 250 -3.51 1.19 -76.72
CA SER A 250 -2.50 0.14 -76.72
C SER A 250 -2.84 -1.04 -77.64
N ARG A 251 -2.34 -1.00 -78.89
CA ARG A 251 -2.01 -2.16 -79.74
C ARG A 251 -1.03 -1.74 -80.86
N TRP A 252 0.18 -2.30 -80.83
CA TRP A 252 1.23 -2.27 -81.87
C TRP A 252 1.83 -0.90 -82.30
N CYS A 253 3.01 -0.60 -81.75
CA CYS A 253 4.11 0.18 -82.36
C CYS A 253 5.40 -0.22 -81.60
N SER A 254 6.44 -0.84 -82.16
CA SER A 254 7.25 -0.48 -83.34
C SER A 254 8.22 0.69 -83.11
N THR A 255 9.29 0.41 -82.35
CA THR A 255 10.69 0.91 -82.47
C THR A 255 11.02 2.42 -82.60
N SER A 256 10.06 3.37 -82.60
CA SER A 256 10.36 4.78 -82.93
C SER A 256 9.69 5.85 -82.06
N CYS A 257 9.38 5.56 -80.79
CA CYS A 257 9.07 6.60 -79.79
C CYS A 257 10.33 7.01 -79.02
N ARG A 258 10.89 8.20 -79.31
CA ARG A 258 11.92 8.83 -78.47
C ARG A 258 11.31 9.20 -77.10
N PRO A 259 12.06 9.06 -75.98
CA PRO A 259 11.61 9.61 -74.70
C PRO A 259 11.55 11.14 -74.80
N MET A 260 10.38 11.72 -74.51
CA MET A 260 10.29 13.16 -74.24
C MET A 260 10.93 13.44 -72.89
N ALA A 261 12.00 14.23 -72.87
CA ALA A 261 12.58 14.71 -71.63
C ALA A 261 11.62 15.68 -70.95
N CYS A 262 11.16 15.32 -69.75
CA CYS A 262 10.54 16.29 -68.85
C CYS A 262 11.57 17.36 -68.47
N ARG A 263 11.15 18.62 -68.53
CA ARG A 263 11.82 19.78 -67.90
C ARG A 263 11.00 20.21 -66.69
#